data_AF-A0A1V4QIW8-F1
#
_entry.id   AF-A0A1V4QIW8-F1
#
_cell.length_a   1.000
_cell.length_b   1.000
_cell.length_c   1.000
_cell.angle_alpha   90.00
_cell.angle_beta   90.00
_cell.angle_gamma   90.00
#
_symmetry.space_group_name_H-M   'P 1'
#
loop_
_entity.id
_entity.type
_entity.pdbx_description
1 polymer ?
#
loop_
_entity_poly.entity_id
_entity_poly.type
_entity_poly.pdbx_seq_one_letter_code
_entity_poly.pdbx_strand_id
1 'polypeptide(L)'
;DGSTGNQMKIHFGTGNSSAEDYYYIKINSATASALGVGNSIAVGTAGYTISTQSAAQVALEAIDTAINSKDNIRADLGGLANRLSNTITNLTIQAENLQAAESRISDVDIATEMTEYTRNMILTQSAVAMLAQANSLPSMALSLLGG
;
A
#
# COMPACT_ATOMS: atom_id res chain seq x y z
N ASP A 1 27.00 1.82 -19.54
CA ASP A 1 26.58 0.41 -19.41
C ASP A 1 26.55 0.06 -17.92
N GLY A 2 25.44 -0.52 -17.44
CA GLY A 2 25.32 -1.19 -16.15
C GLY A 2 25.50 -0.41 -14.83
N SER A 3 24.45 0.23 -14.31
CA SER A 3 24.26 0.37 -12.86
C SER A 3 22.78 0.30 -12.48
N THR A 4 22.13 -0.75 -13.00
CA THR A 4 20.81 -1.22 -12.55
C THR A 4 20.97 -2.20 -11.36
N GLY A 5 22.19 -2.38 -10.84
CA GLY A 5 22.55 -3.44 -9.89
C GLY A 5 22.55 -3.06 -8.40
N ASN A 6 22.43 -1.78 -8.04
CA ASN A 6 22.61 -1.33 -6.65
C ASN A 6 21.50 -0.39 -6.13
N GLN A 7 20.27 -0.58 -6.63
CA GLN A 7 19.14 0.27 -6.26
C GLN A 7 18.02 -0.62 -5.73
N MET A 8 17.60 -0.39 -4.49
CA MET A 8 16.47 -1.11 -3.92
C MET A 8 15.19 -0.46 -4.45
N LYS A 9 14.34 -1.26 -5.08
CA LYS A 9 13.00 -0.84 -5.52
C LYS A 9 11.99 -1.21 -4.45
N ILE A 10 11.27 -0.23 -3.94
CA ILE A 10 10.09 -0.44 -3.12
C ILE A 10 8.87 -0.21 -4.01
N HIS A 11 8.04 -1.23 -4.13
CA HIS A 11 6.78 -1.17 -4.84
C HIS A 11 5.63 -1.03 -3.86
N PHE A 12 4.69 -0.14 -4.18
CA PHE A 12 3.45 0.06 -3.47
C PHE A 12 2.32 0.25 -4.47
N GLY A 13 1.09 -0.13 -4.09
CA GLY A 13 -0.05 -0.12 -5.01
C GLY A 13 -0.19 -1.40 -5.84
N THR A 14 -1.24 -1.46 -6.65
CA THR A 14 -1.58 -2.62 -7.50
C THR A 14 -1.23 -2.40 -8.97
N GLY A 15 -0.88 -1.15 -9.35
CA GLY A 15 -0.37 -0.81 -10.67
C GLY A 15 1.09 -1.21 -10.85
N ASN A 16 1.55 -1.29 -12.08
CA ASN A 16 2.98 -1.49 -12.40
C ASN A 16 3.53 -0.23 -13.09
N SER A 17 3.20 0.95 -12.56
CA SER A 17 3.61 2.24 -13.13
C SER A 17 4.83 2.79 -12.40
N SER A 18 5.94 2.95 -13.13
CA SER A 18 7.19 3.43 -12.52
C SER A 18 7.16 4.89 -12.06
N ALA A 19 6.20 5.69 -12.53
CA ALA A 19 6.07 7.09 -12.14
C ALA A 19 5.28 7.27 -10.84
N GLU A 20 4.50 6.26 -10.45
CA GLU A 20 3.49 6.37 -9.39
C GLU A 20 3.73 5.37 -8.27
N ASP A 21 4.07 4.12 -8.60
CA ASP A 21 4.02 2.97 -7.68
C ASP A 21 5.40 2.53 -7.17
N TYR A 22 6.48 3.26 -7.54
CA TYR A 22 7.85 2.90 -7.22
C TYR A 22 8.63 4.00 -6.51
N TYR A 23 9.30 3.60 -5.41
CA TYR A 23 10.42 4.34 -4.86
C TYR A 23 11.73 3.60 -5.12
N TYR A 24 12.69 4.33 -5.69
CA TYR A 24 14.05 3.85 -5.90
C TYR A 24 14.96 4.41 -4.81
N ILE A 25 15.48 3.54 -3.96
CA ILE A 25 16.50 3.89 -2.98
C ILE A 25 17.86 3.60 -3.59
N LYS A 26 18.65 4.66 -3.78
CA LYS A 26 20.02 4.59 -4.28
C LYS A 26 20.94 5.10 -3.19
N ILE A 27 21.75 4.22 -2.63
CA ILE A 27 22.89 4.63 -1.81
C ILE A 27 24.08 4.65 -2.76
N ASN A 28 24.51 5.84 -3.16
CA ASN A 28 25.79 5.98 -3.84
C ASN A 28 26.89 5.40 -2.94
N SER A 29 27.98 4.89 -3.53
CA SER A 29 29.07 4.26 -2.77
C SER A 29 29.54 5.18 -1.64
N ALA A 30 29.27 4.80 -0.40
CA ALA A 30 29.59 5.55 0.82
C ALA A 30 30.78 4.93 1.57
N THR A 31 31.60 4.15 0.85
CA THR A 31 32.84 3.59 1.43
C THR A 31 33.85 4.70 1.63
N ALA A 32 34.78 4.53 2.59
CA ALA A 32 35.85 5.49 2.83
C ALA A 32 36.59 5.87 1.53
N SER A 33 36.89 4.87 0.69
CA SER A 33 37.57 5.08 -0.59
C SER A 33 36.73 5.91 -1.59
N ALA A 34 35.42 5.65 -1.67
CA ALA A 34 34.52 6.43 -2.52
C ALA A 34 34.29 7.87 -2.04
N LEU A 35 34.45 8.10 -0.73
CA LEU A 35 34.40 9.42 -0.12
C LEU A 35 35.78 10.13 -0.14
N GLY A 36 36.80 9.53 -0.78
CA GLY A 36 38.12 10.14 -0.95
C GLY A 36 39.03 10.08 0.28
N VAL A 37 38.75 9.19 1.23
CA VAL A 37 39.52 9.04 2.48
C VAL A 37 39.99 7.60 2.73
N GLY A 38 41.12 7.47 3.42
CA GLY A 38 41.64 6.18 3.88
C GLY A 38 42.67 5.54 2.95
N ASN A 39 43.24 4.42 3.39
CA ASN A 39 44.42 3.82 2.76
C ASN A 39 44.17 3.10 1.43
N SER A 40 42.91 2.94 1.04
CA SER A 40 42.49 2.27 -0.21
C SER A 40 42.25 3.25 -1.36
N ILE A 41 42.60 4.53 -1.20
CA ILE A 41 42.55 5.53 -2.28
C ILE A 41 43.91 5.65 -2.98
N ALA A 42 43.94 6.30 -4.14
CA ALA A 42 45.17 6.50 -4.90
C ALA A 42 46.21 7.27 -4.07
N VAL A 43 47.46 6.78 -4.10
CA VAL A 43 48.60 7.42 -3.43
C VAL A 43 48.75 8.85 -3.93
N GLY A 44 48.84 9.80 -3.01
CA GLY A 44 48.93 11.24 -3.33
C GLY A 44 47.59 11.97 -3.33
N THR A 45 46.47 11.28 -3.09
CA THR A 45 45.16 11.93 -2.89
C THR A 45 45.10 12.59 -1.50
N ALA A 46 44.32 13.66 -1.39
CA ALA A 46 44.18 14.48 -0.20
C ALA A 46 43.95 13.69 1.12
N GLY A 47 43.12 12.63 1.10
CA GLY A 47 42.80 11.82 2.28
C GLY A 47 43.72 10.61 2.52
N TYR A 48 44.88 10.50 1.85
CA TYR A 48 45.71 9.29 1.85
C TYR A 48 46.67 9.22 3.05
N THR A 49 47.24 10.34 3.48
CA THR A 49 48.27 10.37 4.52
C THR A 49 48.23 11.63 5.38
N ILE A 50 48.69 11.50 6.63
CA ILE A 50 48.80 12.56 7.65
C ILE A 50 50.28 12.69 8.09
N SER A 51 51.23 12.14 7.33
CA SER A 51 52.65 12.08 7.74
C SER A 51 53.36 13.44 7.80
N THR A 52 52.78 14.50 7.21
CA THR A 52 53.34 15.86 7.26
C THR A 52 52.26 16.86 7.67
N GLN A 53 52.64 18.03 8.19
CA GLN A 53 51.68 19.07 8.58
C GLN A 53 50.82 19.54 7.40
N SER A 54 51.42 19.71 6.22
CA SER A 54 50.69 20.08 5.01
C SER A 54 49.73 18.96 4.55
N ALA A 55 50.18 17.70 4.57
CA ALA A 55 49.31 16.57 4.25
C ALA A 55 48.15 16.42 5.25
N ALA A 56 48.39 16.70 6.53
CA ALA A 56 47.36 16.69 7.56
C ALA A 56 46.26 17.76 7.33
N GLN A 57 46.64 18.98 6.91
CA GLN A 57 45.68 20.04 6.58
C GLN A 57 44.80 19.65 5.39
N VAL A 58 45.42 19.11 4.32
CA VAL A 58 44.71 18.65 3.13
C VAL A 58 43.81 17.43 3.45
N ALA A 59 44.25 16.54 4.33
CA ALA A 59 43.44 15.41 4.79
C ALA A 59 42.21 15.85 5.60
N LEU A 60 42.31 16.93 6.39
CA LEU A 60 41.16 17.50 7.09
C LEU A 60 40.10 18.04 6.11
N GLU A 61 40.50 18.73 5.05
CA GLU A 61 39.59 19.19 4.00
C GLU A 61 38.91 18.02 3.27
N ALA A 62 39.65 16.94 3.01
CA ALA A 62 39.09 15.72 2.42
C ALA A 62 38.07 15.06 3.36
N ILE A 63 38.34 15.03 4.68
CA ILE A 63 37.40 14.51 5.68
C ILE A 63 36.14 15.37 5.76
N ASP A 64 36.25 16.70 5.73
CA ASP A 64 35.08 17.58 5.76
C ASP A 64 34.19 17.36 4.53
N THR A 65 34.81 17.23 3.34
CA THR A 65 34.10 16.87 2.11
C THR A 65 33.43 15.51 2.22
N ALA A 66 34.11 14.51 2.78
CA ALA A 66 33.57 13.17 3.01
C ALA A 66 32.36 13.19 3.97
N ILE A 67 32.43 13.97 5.04
CA ILE A 67 31.34 14.16 6.02
C ILE A 67 30.14 14.78 5.31
N ASN A 68 30.33 15.88 4.60
CA ASN A 68 29.26 16.57 3.86
C ASN A 68 28.59 15.63 2.85
N SER A 69 29.37 14.84 2.10
CA SER A 69 28.82 13.86 1.16
C SER A 69 28.00 12.76 1.87
N LYS A 70 28.48 12.23 2.99
CA LYS A 70 27.78 11.22 3.78
C LYS A 70 26.49 11.79 4.40
N ASP A 71 26.51 13.04 4.85
CA ASP A 71 25.34 13.67 5.43
C ASP A 71 24.29 14.02 4.37
N ASN A 72 24.69 14.36 3.14
CA ASN A 72 23.77 14.45 2.00
C ASN A 72 23.08 13.11 1.71
N ILE A 73 23.83 12.00 1.68
CA ILE A 73 23.25 10.66 1.51
C ILE A 73 22.24 10.36 2.64
N ARG A 74 22.56 10.72 3.90
CA ARG A 74 21.63 10.54 5.03
C ARG A 74 20.38 11.41 4.91
N ALA A 75 20.53 12.65 4.46
CA ALA A 75 19.42 13.57 4.25
C ALA A 75 18.45 13.05 3.18
N ASP A 76 18.99 12.56 2.06
CA ASP A 76 18.20 11.96 0.98
C ASP A 76 17.43 10.72 1.45
N LEU A 77 18.09 9.83 2.21
CA LEU A 77 17.45 8.67 2.81
C LEU A 77 16.37 9.05 3.83
N GLY A 78 16.59 10.10 4.63
CA GLY A 78 15.60 10.62 5.55
C GLY A 78 14.37 11.20 4.83
N GLY A 79 14.59 11.92 3.73
CA GLY A 79 13.51 12.41 2.86
C GLY A 79 12.69 11.26 2.27
N LEU A 80 13.35 10.21 1.79
CA LEU A 80 12.70 8.99 1.28
C LEU A 80 11.91 8.26 2.37
N ALA A 81 12.45 8.14 3.58
CA ALA A 81 11.76 7.54 4.72
C ALA A 81 10.46 8.31 5.06
N ASN A 82 10.51 9.64 5.12
CA ASN A 82 9.33 10.47 5.36
C ASN A 82 8.27 10.28 4.26
N ARG A 83 8.68 10.27 2.99
CA ARG A 83 7.77 10.01 1.87
C ARG A 83 7.15 8.62 1.96
N LEU A 84 7.93 7.59 2.30
CA LEU A 84 7.44 6.23 2.48
C LEU A 84 6.43 6.15 3.62
N SER A 85 6.72 6.75 4.78
CA SER A 85 5.77 6.81 5.90
C SER A 85 4.46 7.50 5.52
N ASN A 86 4.52 8.63 4.81
CA ASN A 86 3.31 9.32 4.33
C ASN A 86 2.52 8.47 3.32
N THR A 87 3.23 7.78 2.44
CA THR A 87 2.64 6.89 1.43
C THR A 87 1.95 5.70 2.10
N ILE A 88 2.59 5.08 3.10
CA ILE A 88 2.01 4.00 3.89
C ILE A 88 0.73 4.47 4.58
N THR A 89 0.76 5.59 5.31
CA THR A 89 -0.42 6.13 5.98
C THR A 89 -1.56 6.39 4.99
N ASN A 90 -1.25 6.97 3.82
CA ASN A 90 -2.24 7.22 2.79
C ASN A 90 -2.85 5.92 2.25
N LEU A 91 -2.02 4.90 1.97
CA LEU A 91 -2.49 3.60 1.50
C LEU A 91 -3.32 2.86 2.55
N THR A 92 -2.97 2.97 3.83
CA THR A 92 -3.79 2.41 4.92
C THR A 92 -5.17 3.04 4.97
N ILE A 93 -5.26 4.38 4.86
CA ILE A 93 -6.55 5.09 4.82
C ILE A 93 -7.35 4.68 3.56
N GLN A 94 -6.70 4.56 2.40
CA GLN A 94 -7.37 4.08 1.19
C GLN A 94 -7.90 2.66 1.35
N ALA A 95 -7.10 1.75 1.93
CA ALA A 95 -7.52 0.37 2.18
C ALA A 95 -8.71 0.30 3.15
N GLU A 96 -8.72 1.10 4.21
CA GLU A 96 -9.84 1.21 5.15
C GLU A 96 -11.12 1.71 4.45
N ASN A 97 -10.99 2.76 3.64
CA ASN A 97 -12.12 3.30 2.87
C ASN A 97 -12.68 2.29 1.85
N LEU A 98 -11.80 1.54 1.16
CA LEU A 98 -12.21 0.50 0.23
C LEU A 98 -12.90 -0.66 0.95
N GLN A 99 -12.37 -1.12 2.08
CA GLN A 99 -13.01 -2.16 2.89
C GLN A 99 -14.38 -1.71 3.42
N ALA A 100 -14.52 -0.45 3.84
CA ALA A 100 -15.80 0.11 4.27
C ALA A 100 -16.80 0.29 3.11
N ALA A 101 -16.32 0.53 1.89
CA ALA A 101 -17.16 0.55 0.69
C ALA A 101 -17.61 -0.87 0.30
N GLU A 102 -16.69 -1.84 0.32
CA GLU A 102 -16.96 -3.25 0.06
C GLU A 102 -17.98 -3.82 1.06
N SER A 103 -17.80 -3.56 2.36
CA SER A 103 -18.75 -3.97 3.40
C SER A 103 -20.15 -3.40 3.12
N ARG A 104 -20.25 -2.12 2.73
CA ARG A 104 -21.55 -1.52 2.39
C ARG A 104 -22.20 -2.14 1.16
N ILE A 105 -21.41 -2.45 0.14
CA ILE A 105 -21.92 -3.11 -1.08
C ILE A 105 -22.40 -4.53 -0.71
N SER A 106 -21.58 -5.31 -0.02
CA SER A 106 -21.92 -6.66 0.44
C SER A 106 -23.18 -6.66 1.31
N ASP A 107 -23.30 -5.70 2.24
CA ASP A 107 -24.47 -5.60 3.12
C ASP A 107 -25.76 -5.24 2.34
N VAL A 108 -25.67 -4.37 1.33
CA VAL A 108 -26.81 -4.01 0.46
C VAL A 108 -27.25 -5.20 -0.39
N ASP A 109 -26.30 -5.94 -0.96
CA ASP A 109 -26.59 -7.14 -1.74
C ASP A 109 -27.24 -8.22 -0.88
N ILE A 110 -26.71 -8.48 0.33
CA ILE A 110 -27.31 -9.40 1.29
C ILE A 110 -28.71 -8.96 1.71
N ALA A 111 -28.92 -7.67 2.01
CA ALA A 111 -30.23 -7.15 2.39
C ALA A 111 -31.26 -7.29 1.26
N THR A 112 -30.83 -7.10 0.00
CA THR A 112 -31.68 -7.29 -1.17
C THR A 112 -32.06 -8.76 -1.32
N GLU A 113 -31.10 -9.68 -1.29
CA GLU A 113 -31.35 -11.13 -1.35
C GLU A 113 -32.29 -11.59 -0.22
N MET A 114 -32.12 -11.08 1.00
CA MET A 114 -32.97 -11.39 2.15
C MET A 114 -34.39 -10.83 2.00
N THR A 115 -34.55 -9.65 1.42
CA THR A 115 -35.90 -9.09 1.14
C THR A 115 -36.60 -9.86 0.02
N GLU A 116 -35.87 -10.33 -1.00
CA GLU A 116 -36.43 -11.22 -2.02
C GLU A 116 -36.79 -12.59 -1.46
N TYR A 117 -35.90 -13.18 -0.64
CA TYR A 117 -36.15 -14.43 0.05
C TYR A 117 -37.40 -14.35 0.95
N THR A 118 -37.52 -13.29 1.76
CA THR A 118 -38.70 -13.08 2.61
C THR A 118 -39.97 -12.82 1.80
N ARG A 119 -39.90 -12.05 0.69
CA ARG A 119 -41.03 -11.86 -0.23
C ARG A 119 -41.49 -13.19 -0.83
N ASN A 120 -40.56 -14.04 -1.27
CA ASN A 120 -40.85 -15.37 -1.79
C ASN A 120 -41.44 -16.29 -0.71
N MET A 121 -40.96 -16.20 0.53
CA MET A 121 -41.51 -16.96 1.65
C MET A 121 -42.94 -16.50 2.01
N ILE A 122 -43.21 -15.19 1.98
CA ILE A 122 -44.56 -14.64 2.18
C ILE A 122 -45.48 -15.05 1.03
N LEU A 123 -45.01 -14.99 -0.22
CA LEU A 123 -45.77 -15.44 -1.40
C LEU A 123 -46.14 -16.92 -1.30
N THR A 124 -45.20 -17.78 -0.94
CA THR A 124 -45.46 -19.22 -0.78
C THR A 124 -46.43 -19.49 0.37
N GLN A 125 -46.27 -18.84 1.52
CA GLN A 125 -47.19 -18.96 2.66
C GLN A 125 -48.59 -18.39 2.35
N SER A 126 -48.67 -17.27 1.62
CA SER A 126 -49.92 -16.66 1.16
C SER A 126 -50.61 -17.52 0.10
N ALA A 127 -49.86 -18.13 -0.82
CA ALA A 127 -50.41 -19.06 -1.82
C ALA A 127 -51.01 -20.30 -1.16
N VAL A 128 -50.37 -20.85 -0.13
CA VAL A 128 -50.90 -21.96 0.68
C VAL A 128 -52.17 -21.54 1.43
N ALA A 129 -52.17 -20.37 2.08
CA ALA A 129 -53.35 -19.85 2.78
C ALA A 129 -54.50 -19.51 1.82
N MET A 130 -54.22 -18.93 0.65
CA MET A 130 -55.18 -18.64 -0.41
C MET A 130 -55.74 -19.92 -1.03
N LEU A 131 -54.93 -20.96 -1.25
CA LEU A 131 -55.39 -22.28 -1.69
C LEU A 131 -56.30 -22.93 -0.63
N ALA A 132 -55.99 -22.79 0.65
CA ALA A 132 -56.84 -23.30 1.73
C ALA A 132 -58.18 -22.54 1.79
N GLN A 133 -58.17 -21.21 1.65
CA GLN A 133 -59.36 -20.36 1.60
C GLN A 133 -60.21 -20.65 0.33
N ALA A 134 -59.57 -20.81 -0.83
CA ALA A 134 -60.24 -21.12 -2.09
C ALA A 134 -60.83 -22.54 -2.11
N ASN A 135 -60.29 -23.49 -1.33
CA ASN A 135 -60.88 -24.81 -1.15
C ASN A 135 -62.04 -24.84 -0.14
N SER A 136 -62.10 -23.90 0.82
CA SER A 136 -63.18 -23.83 1.80
C SER A 136 -64.39 -22.99 1.35
N LEU A 137 -64.21 -22.07 0.41
CA LEU A 137 -65.29 -21.31 -0.23
C LEU A 137 -66.34 -22.20 -0.97
N PRO A 138 -65.95 -23.20 -1.79
CA PRO A 138 -66.88 -24.09 -2.47
C PRO A 138 -67.72 -24.95 -1.53
N SER A 139 -67.15 -25.43 -0.42
CA SER A 139 -67.88 -26.25 0.55
C SER A 139 -68.91 -25.43 1.34
N MET A 140 -68.58 -24.17 1.67
CA MET A 140 -69.55 -23.23 2.25
C MET A 140 -70.67 -22.87 1.27
N ALA A 141 -70.35 -22.64 -0.01
CA ALA A 141 -71.36 -22.36 -1.03
C ALA A 141 -72.30 -23.55 -1.28
N LEU A 142 -71.77 -24.79 -1.27
CA LEU A 142 -72.58 -26.01 -1.39
C LEU A 142 -73.49 -26.22 -0.16
N SER A 143 -73.04 -25.82 1.03
CA SER A 143 -73.85 -25.84 2.26
C SER A 143 -74.97 -24.78 2.26
N LEU A 144 -74.86 -23.73 1.45
CA LEU A 144 -75.88 -22.68 1.28
C LEU A 144 -76.85 -22.96 0.12
N LEU A 145 -76.48 -23.83 -0.82
CA LEU A 145 -77.35 -24.28 -1.92
C LEU A 145 -78.11 -25.58 -1.57
N GLY A 146 -77.53 -26.41 -0.69
CA GLY A 146 -78.06 -27.72 -0.30
C GLY A 146 -78.92 -27.75 0.96
N GLY A 147 -79.22 -26.59 1.57
CA GLY A 147 -80.16 -26.42 2.67
C GLY A 147 -81.20 -25.38 2.32
#